data_AF-A0A1Y1JY19-F1
#
_entry.id   AF-A0A1Y1JY19-F1
#
_cell.length_a   1.000
_cell.length_b   1.000
_cell.length_c   1.000
_cell.angle_alpha   90.00
_cell.angle_beta   90.00
_cell.angle_gamma   90.00
#
_symmetry.space_group_name_H-M   'P 1'
#
loop_
_entity.id
_entity.type
_entity.pdbx_description
1 polymer ?
#
loop_
_entity_poly.entity_id
_entity_poly.type
_entity_poly.pdbx_seq_one_letter_code
_entity_poly.pdbx_strand_id
1 'polypeptide(L)'
;MGKSIYEIVHHFPECRTKLDESPKQITPSSHPGIWEMLCILNANNSKLSHLKVHEREPKDICNQVMEYLGSVNSAKPTDIGLKESGCEYLYYWLYELLHHKYNTFLTVRVDEVYNELLSLFTNRLKIIHGSQINIYKCLEDPIKKIDFPKIRDIYDMYNKIIKHLSSNDDIFKDVVDMMKKHNNQLETLYDKISKTPTSTPYQRNITAPIMITILGTLLICIFIFVLLKFSECGLLIRRAIAWKRKLWDNIGEERNIYQDPEISNSLLRDSRYNISYNYP
;
A
#
# COMPACT_ATOMS: atom_id res chain seq x y z
N MET A 1 8.29 -7.00 8.82
CA MET A 1 7.59 -7.32 10.09
C MET A 1 6.82 -6.07 10.49
N GLY A 2 5.51 -6.19 10.69
CA GLY A 2 4.74 -5.07 11.25
C GLY A 2 5.20 -4.78 12.67
N LYS A 3 5.28 -3.51 13.05
CA LYS A 3 5.60 -3.10 14.42
C LYS A 3 4.50 -3.54 15.37
N SER A 4 4.87 -3.87 16.59
CA SER A 4 3.84 -4.22 17.57
C SER A 4 3.10 -2.95 18.00
N ILE A 5 1.80 -3.06 18.24
CA ILE A 5 1.00 -1.95 18.79
C ILE A 5 1.61 -1.43 20.12
N TYR A 6 2.23 -2.30 20.90
CA TYR A 6 2.89 -1.92 22.16
C TYR A 6 4.09 -1.01 21.94
N GLU A 7 4.89 -1.24 20.90
CA GLU A 7 6.03 -0.37 20.56
C GLU A 7 5.56 1.05 20.23
N ILE A 8 4.42 1.17 19.53
CA ILE A 8 3.80 2.46 19.19
C ILE A 8 3.28 3.16 20.46
N VAL A 9 2.46 2.47 21.25
CA VAL A 9 1.80 3.07 22.43
C VAL A 9 2.80 3.41 23.54
N HIS A 10 3.95 2.73 23.61
CA HIS A 10 4.99 3.01 24.59
C HIS A 10 5.48 4.47 24.55
N HIS A 11 5.52 5.09 23.37
CA HIS A 11 5.99 6.47 23.20
C HIS A 11 4.89 7.54 23.36
N PHE A 12 3.62 7.14 23.44
CA PHE A 12 2.50 8.10 23.52
C PHE A 12 2.58 9.09 24.70
N PRO A 13 3.04 8.72 25.91
CA PRO A 13 3.21 9.68 27.00
C PRO A 13 4.20 10.80 26.66
N GLU A 14 5.27 10.49 25.95
CA GLU A 14 6.26 11.48 25.51
C GLU A 14 5.68 12.36 24.40
N CYS A 15 5.00 11.77 23.42
CA CYS A 15 4.27 12.49 22.38
C CYS A 15 3.25 13.47 22.99
N ARG A 16 2.50 13.01 24.01
CA ARG A 16 1.55 13.83 24.75
C ARG A 16 2.21 15.03 25.39
N THR A 17 3.32 14.81 26.10
CA THR A 17 4.06 15.87 26.77
C THR A 17 4.50 16.95 25.77
N LYS A 18 5.10 16.54 24.64
CA LYS A 18 5.51 17.46 23.57
C LYS A 18 4.34 18.25 22.97
N LEU A 19 3.19 17.61 22.79
CA LEU A 19 1.99 18.27 22.29
C LEU A 19 1.42 19.26 23.33
N ASP A 20 1.39 18.89 24.61
CA ASP A 20 0.84 19.72 25.69
C ASP A 20 1.73 20.94 26.01
N GLU A 21 3.04 20.81 25.83
CA GLU A 21 4.02 21.91 25.91
C GLU A 21 3.97 22.86 24.71
N SER A 22 3.41 22.42 23.59
CA SER A 22 3.29 23.26 22.39
C SER A 22 2.34 24.44 22.62
N PRO A 23 2.60 25.61 22.02
CA PRO A 23 1.80 26.82 22.22
C PRO A 23 0.30 26.60 21.98
N LYS A 24 -0.52 26.91 22.98
CA LYS A 24 -1.98 26.68 22.94
C LYS A 24 -2.76 27.84 22.34
N GLN A 25 -2.15 29.01 22.24
CA GLN A 25 -2.74 30.21 21.66
C GLN A 25 -1.70 30.94 20.83
N ILE A 26 -2.16 31.49 19.72
CA ILE A 26 -1.39 32.43 18.93
C ILE A 26 -1.37 33.77 19.67
N THR A 27 -0.21 34.18 20.19
CA THR A 27 -0.05 35.51 20.77
C THR A 27 0.06 36.54 19.65
N PRO A 28 -0.73 37.62 19.64
CA PRO A 28 -0.62 38.68 18.64
C PRO A 28 0.75 39.34 18.76
N SER A 29 1.70 38.87 17.94
CA SER A 29 3.04 39.40 17.85
C SER A 29 3.20 40.17 16.54
N SER A 30 4.11 41.13 16.51
CA SER A 30 4.46 41.84 15.28
C SER A 30 5.16 40.94 14.26
N HIS A 31 5.69 39.80 14.69
CA HIS A 31 6.45 38.85 13.88
C HIS A 31 6.02 37.42 14.22
N PRO A 32 4.87 36.98 13.67
CA PRO A 32 4.36 35.64 13.95
C PRO A 32 5.38 34.57 13.56
N GLY A 33 5.43 33.49 14.33
CA GLY A 33 6.23 32.32 13.99
C GLY A 33 5.85 31.75 12.61
N ILE A 34 6.75 30.97 12.01
CA ILE A 34 6.51 30.37 10.69
C ILE A 34 5.21 29.54 10.67
N TRP A 35 4.98 28.77 11.74
CA TRP A 35 3.80 27.93 11.91
C TRP A 35 2.54 28.74 12.20
N GLU A 36 2.68 29.76 13.03
CA GLU A 36 1.61 30.70 13.36
C GLU A 36 1.07 31.38 12.10
N MET A 37 1.96 31.92 11.27
CA MET A 37 1.60 32.54 10.00
C MET A 37 0.92 31.54 9.05
N LEU A 38 1.44 30.31 8.96
CA LEU A 38 0.84 29.26 8.13
C LEU A 38 -0.61 28.96 8.56
N CYS A 39 -0.85 28.84 9.87
CA CYS A 39 -2.17 28.55 10.41
C CYS A 39 -3.13 29.73 10.33
N ILE A 40 -2.65 30.97 10.46
CA ILE A 40 -3.46 32.17 10.21
C ILE A 40 -3.93 32.22 8.76
N LEU A 41 -3.03 31.99 7.80
CA LEU A 41 -3.36 32.00 6.37
C LEU A 41 -4.37 30.90 6.00
N ASN A 42 -4.40 29.80 6.76
CA ASN A 42 -5.30 28.67 6.54
C ASN A 42 -6.48 28.64 7.53
N ALA A 43 -6.75 29.73 8.25
CA ALA A 43 -7.83 29.78 9.25
C ALA A 43 -9.23 29.54 8.66
N ASN A 44 -9.42 29.89 7.38
CA ASN A 44 -10.68 29.70 6.65
C ASN A 44 -10.78 28.33 5.95
N ASN A 45 -9.82 27.44 6.13
CA ASN A 45 -9.86 26.11 5.55
C ASN A 45 -11.04 25.33 6.13
N SER A 46 -11.97 24.89 5.27
CA SER A 46 -13.21 24.23 5.68
C SER A 46 -12.95 22.98 6.50
N LYS A 47 -11.91 22.21 6.20
CA LYS A 47 -11.56 21.00 6.96
C LYS A 47 -11.03 21.32 8.35
N LEU A 48 -10.26 22.41 8.49
CA LEU A 48 -9.71 22.82 9.78
C LEU A 48 -10.74 23.56 10.64
N SER A 49 -11.80 24.11 10.04
CA SER A 49 -12.85 24.83 10.77
C SER A 49 -13.52 24.01 11.88
N HIS A 50 -13.43 22.69 11.81
CA HIS A 50 -13.93 21.75 12.81
C HIS A 50 -13.05 21.64 14.07
N LEU A 51 -11.82 22.18 14.04
CA LEU A 51 -10.91 22.25 15.18
C LEU A 51 -11.31 23.36 16.16
N LYS A 52 -12.60 23.45 16.51
CA LYS A 52 -13.10 24.38 17.53
C LYS A 52 -13.32 23.62 18.82
N VAL A 53 -12.52 23.93 19.83
CA VAL A 53 -12.59 23.27 21.14
C VAL A 53 -12.48 24.31 22.24
N HIS A 54 -13.57 24.50 22.98
CA HIS A 54 -13.70 25.53 24.03
C HIS A 54 -13.40 26.92 23.45
N GLU A 55 -12.57 27.71 24.14
CA GLU A 55 -12.12 29.06 23.79
C GLU A 55 -10.97 29.09 22.78
N ARG A 56 -10.62 27.94 22.16
CA ARG A 56 -9.53 27.87 21.19
C ARG A 56 -10.05 27.92 19.77
N GLU A 57 -9.49 28.83 18.98
CA GLU A 57 -9.80 28.96 17.57
C GLU A 57 -9.05 27.88 16.76
N PRO A 58 -9.55 27.51 15.56
CA PRO A 58 -8.92 26.51 14.71
C PRO A 58 -7.45 26.77 14.41
N LYS A 59 -7.10 28.05 14.24
CA LYS A 59 -5.71 28.49 14.01
C LYS A 59 -4.79 28.17 15.19
N ASP A 60 -5.29 28.22 16.43
CA ASP A 60 -4.51 27.93 17.62
C ASP A 60 -4.24 26.45 17.76
N ILE A 61 -5.22 25.62 17.42
CA ILE A 61 -5.07 24.16 17.39
C ILE A 61 -4.13 23.75 16.27
N CYS A 62 -4.30 24.34 15.08
CA CYS A 62 -3.36 24.17 13.97
C CYS A 62 -1.93 24.50 14.39
N ASN A 63 -1.71 25.66 15.03
CA ASN A 63 -0.37 26.08 15.45
C ASN A 63 0.27 25.08 16.43
N GLN A 64 -0.50 24.63 17.43
CA GLN A 64 -0.06 23.60 18.37
C GLN A 64 0.38 22.31 17.65
N VAL A 65 -0.40 21.86 16.66
CA VAL A 65 -0.07 20.66 15.88
C VAL A 65 1.18 20.87 15.05
N MET A 66 1.35 22.03 14.42
CA MET A 66 2.54 22.32 13.61
C MET A 66 3.83 22.34 14.45
N GLU A 67 3.78 22.98 15.62
CA GLU A 67 4.90 23.01 16.58
C GLU A 67 5.25 21.61 17.08
N TYR A 68 4.23 20.82 17.43
CA TYR A 68 4.39 19.43 17.80
C TYR A 68 5.03 18.59 16.69
N LEU A 69 4.53 18.70 15.46
CA LEU A 69 5.10 17.98 14.31
C LEU A 69 6.54 18.40 14.05
N GLY A 70 6.86 19.69 14.22
CA GLY A 70 8.24 20.17 14.20
C GLY A 70 9.10 19.49 15.25
N SER A 71 8.67 19.52 16.52
CA SER A 71 9.38 18.93 17.66
C SER A 71 9.63 17.43 17.50
N VAL A 72 8.63 16.66 17.07
CA VAL A 72 8.75 15.22 16.86
C VAL A 72 9.67 14.91 15.67
N ASN A 73 9.55 15.62 14.56
CA ASN A 73 10.37 15.35 13.38
C ASN A 73 11.83 15.82 13.54
N SER A 74 12.07 16.84 14.35
CA SER A 74 13.40 17.32 14.73
C SER A 74 14.12 16.44 15.75
N ALA A 75 13.47 15.38 16.27
CA ALA A 75 14.11 14.42 17.16
C ALA A 75 15.38 13.80 16.51
N LYS A 76 16.33 13.40 17.35
CA LYS A 76 17.61 12.84 16.89
C LYS A 76 17.37 11.60 16.00
N PRO A 77 18.26 11.30 15.04
CA PRO A 77 18.13 10.12 14.19
C PRO A 77 18.02 8.79 14.95
N THR A 78 18.50 8.74 16.18
CA THR A 78 18.42 7.58 17.08
C THR A 78 17.01 7.36 17.65
N ASP A 79 16.11 8.33 17.51
CA ASP A 79 14.78 8.33 18.10
C ASP A 79 13.69 8.05 17.05
N ILE A 80 13.89 6.94 16.33
CA ILE A 80 12.98 6.49 15.27
C ILE A 80 11.60 6.16 15.85
N GLY A 81 11.57 5.59 17.06
CA GLY A 81 10.33 5.19 17.74
C GLY A 81 9.42 6.37 18.04
N LEU A 82 9.97 7.49 18.52
CA LEU A 82 9.20 8.70 18.77
C LEU A 82 8.67 9.34 17.48
N LYS A 83 9.49 9.37 16.42
CA LYS A 83 9.11 9.96 15.12
C LYS A 83 7.91 9.29 14.51
N GLU A 84 7.92 7.96 14.52
CA GLU A 84 6.78 7.18 14.05
C GLU A 84 5.63 7.44 14.98
N SER A 85 5.72 6.98 16.25
CA SER A 85 4.64 7.02 17.24
C SER A 85 3.98 8.39 17.41
N GLY A 86 4.69 9.48 17.10
CA GLY A 86 4.14 10.81 17.13
C GLY A 86 3.05 11.08 16.08
N CYS A 87 3.11 10.44 14.91
CA CYS A 87 2.05 10.50 13.91
C CYS A 87 0.80 9.76 14.39
N GLU A 88 0.97 8.54 14.93
CA GLU A 88 -0.12 7.74 15.49
C GLU A 88 -0.77 8.42 16.69
N TYR A 89 0.05 9.00 17.57
CA TYR A 89 -0.44 9.76 18.71
C TYR A 89 -1.23 11.01 18.27
N LEU A 90 -0.77 11.74 17.24
CA LEU A 90 -1.50 12.89 16.72
C LEU A 90 -2.89 12.48 16.21
N TYR A 91 -2.97 11.35 15.49
CA TYR A 91 -4.25 10.83 15.01
C TYR A 91 -5.18 10.47 16.19
N TYR A 92 -4.66 9.77 17.21
CA TYR A 92 -5.41 9.48 18.44
C TYR A 92 -5.89 10.77 19.12
N TRP A 93 -5.02 11.77 19.27
CA TRP A 93 -5.36 13.01 19.92
C TRP A 93 -6.44 13.79 19.15
N LEU A 94 -6.36 13.85 17.83
CA LEU A 94 -7.40 14.48 17.00
C LEU A 94 -8.73 13.74 17.12
N TYR A 95 -8.71 12.40 17.19
CA TYR A 95 -9.91 11.61 17.42
C TYR A 95 -10.57 11.97 18.76
N GLU A 96 -9.79 12.00 19.85
CA GLU A 96 -10.29 12.38 21.17
C GLU A 96 -10.82 13.83 21.18
N LEU A 97 -10.11 14.73 20.50
CA LEU A 97 -10.47 16.14 20.37
C LEU A 97 -11.81 16.32 19.66
N LEU A 98 -12.05 15.56 18.59
CA LEU A 98 -13.23 15.69 17.73
C LEU A 98 -14.44 14.86 18.21
N HIS A 99 -14.24 13.76 18.93
CA HIS A 99 -15.32 12.83 19.30
C HIS A 99 -15.59 12.67 20.79
N HIS A 100 -14.62 12.91 21.69
CA HIS A 100 -14.78 12.54 23.09
C HIS A 100 -15.22 13.70 24.00
N LYS A 101 -15.00 14.96 23.59
CA LYS A 101 -15.19 16.11 24.50
C LYS A 101 -16.55 16.80 24.40
N TYR A 102 -17.29 16.59 23.31
CA TYR A 102 -18.63 17.14 23.12
C TYR A 102 -19.50 16.05 22.51
N ASN A 103 -20.60 15.69 23.19
CA ASN A 103 -21.62 14.72 22.80
C ASN A 103 -22.31 15.01 21.44
N THR A 104 -21.72 15.86 20.61
CA THR A 104 -22.09 16.08 19.23
C THR A 104 -21.55 14.92 18.41
N PHE A 105 -22.46 14.22 17.73
CA PHE A 105 -22.19 13.31 16.63
C PHE A 105 -21.54 14.11 15.49
N LEU A 106 -20.29 14.55 15.68
CA LEU A 106 -19.52 15.18 14.62
C LEU A 106 -19.27 14.08 13.60
N THR A 107 -19.94 14.22 12.44
CA THR A 107 -19.70 13.44 11.23
C THR A 107 -18.34 13.74 10.61
N VAL A 108 -17.55 14.61 11.25
CA VAL A 108 -16.23 15.02 10.80
C VAL A 108 -15.31 13.82 10.79
N ARG A 109 -14.77 13.59 9.62
CA ARG A 109 -13.80 12.54 9.36
C ARG A 109 -12.45 12.98 9.89
N VAL A 110 -12.00 12.35 10.98
CA VAL A 110 -10.69 12.61 11.59
C VAL A 110 -9.56 12.53 10.57
N ASP A 111 -9.67 11.60 9.62
CA ASP A 111 -8.70 11.44 8.53
C ASP A 111 -8.61 12.65 7.61
N GLU A 112 -9.72 13.36 7.35
CA GLU A 112 -9.70 14.57 6.52
C GLU A 112 -8.95 15.71 7.20
N VAL A 113 -9.19 15.90 8.51
CA VAL A 113 -8.51 16.92 9.32
C VAL A 113 -7.02 16.60 9.47
N TYR A 114 -6.72 15.34 9.80
CA TYR A 114 -5.34 14.84 9.95
C TYR A 114 -4.54 15.01 8.65
N ASN A 115 -5.09 14.57 7.52
CA ASN A 115 -4.43 14.69 6.22
C ASN A 115 -4.20 16.14 5.82
N GLU A 116 -5.15 17.02 6.11
CA GLU A 116 -5.00 18.46 5.84
C GLU A 116 -3.84 19.07 6.64
N LEU A 117 -3.80 18.82 7.96
CA LEU A 117 -2.71 19.28 8.83
C LEU A 117 -1.36 18.76 8.36
N LEU A 118 -1.24 17.48 8.04
CA LEU A 118 -0.01 16.90 7.51
C LEU A 118 0.41 17.52 6.17
N SER A 119 -0.55 17.80 5.30
CA SER A 119 -0.28 18.40 3.99
C SER A 119 0.29 19.83 4.15
N LEU A 120 -0.28 20.63 5.05
CA LEU A 120 0.20 21.97 5.35
C LEU A 120 1.63 21.94 5.89
N PHE A 121 1.88 21.07 6.87
CA PHE A 121 3.21 20.88 7.46
C PHE A 121 4.24 20.47 6.40
N THR A 122 3.92 19.44 5.62
CA THR A 122 4.81 18.89 4.59
C THR A 122 5.11 19.89 3.49
N ASN A 123 4.09 20.61 3.01
CA ASN A 123 4.25 21.61 1.97
C ASN A 123 5.12 22.76 2.45
N ARG A 124 4.92 23.23 3.69
CA ARG A 124 5.75 24.30 4.25
C ARG A 124 7.20 23.86 4.42
N LEU A 125 7.45 22.64 4.89
CA LEU A 125 8.80 22.09 4.99
C LEU A 125 9.48 22.03 3.61
N LYS A 126 8.81 21.54 2.58
CA LYS A 126 9.33 21.52 1.20
C LYS A 126 9.75 22.90 0.70
N ILE A 127 9.01 23.95 1.08
CA ILE A 127 9.36 25.34 0.73
C ILE A 127 10.64 25.77 1.45
N ILE A 128 10.79 25.41 2.73
CA ILE A 128 11.92 25.86 3.56
C ILE A 128 13.22 25.13 3.22
N HIS A 129 13.22 23.81 3.06
CA HIS A 129 14.46 23.04 2.83
C HIS A 129 14.55 22.37 1.45
N GLY A 130 13.61 22.65 0.54
CA GLY A 130 13.60 22.06 -0.81
C GLY A 130 13.05 20.62 -0.86
N SER A 131 13.28 19.94 -1.99
CA SER A 131 12.66 18.64 -2.31
C SER A 131 13.25 17.43 -1.57
N GLN A 132 14.32 17.60 -0.79
CA GLN A 132 15.09 16.49 -0.21
C GLN A 132 14.79 16.17 1.27
N ILE A 133 13.70 16.69 1.83
CA ILE A 133 13.34 16.35 3.22
C ILE A 133 12.69 14.96 3.25
N ASN A 134 13.39 14.02 3.88
CA ASN A 134 12.85 12.73 4.26
C ASN A 134 12.02 12.92 5.55
N ILE A 135 10.82 13.50 5.43
CA ILE A 135 9.87 13.54 6.56
C ILE A 135 9.55 12.09 6.88
N TYR A 136 9.79 11.69 8.13
CA TYR A 136 9.52 10.32 8.54
C TYR A 136 8.04 10.00 8.29
N LYS A 137 7.77 8.82 7.73
CA LYS A 137 6.53 8.41 7.07
C LYS A 137 5.29 8.43 7.99
N CYS A 138 4.74 9.60 8.33
CA CYS A 138 3.33 9.68 8.76
C CYS A 138 2.36 9.19 7.66
N LEU A 139 2.86 9.05 6.42
CA LEU A 139 2.09 9.04 5.17
C LEU A 139 1.94 7.68 4.47
N GLU A 140 2.72 6.64 4.81
CA GLU A 140 2.65 5.40 4.02
C GLU A 140 1.60 4.38 4.48
N ASP A 141 1.15 4.46 5.73
CA ASP A 141 -0.09 3.82 6.15
C ASP A 141 -0.49 4.49 7.46
N PRO A 142 -1.36 5.52 7.47
CA PRO A 142 -2.04 5.87 8.70
C PRO A 142 -2.64 4.56 9.21
N ILE A 143 -2.39 4.21 10.47
CA ILE A 143 -2.94 3.02 11.13
C ILE A 143 -4.32 2.78 10.54
N LYS A 144 -4.43 1.77 9.68
CA LYS A 144 -5.69 1.53 8.97
C LYS A 144 -6.77 1.37 10.04
N LYS A 145 -8.01 1.68 9.67
CA LYS A 145 -9.26 1.55 10.44
C LYS A 145 -9.36 0.27 11.33
N ILE A 146 -8.58 -0.76 11.03
CA ILE A 146 -8.47 -2.04 11.71
C ILE A 146 -7.69 -1.97 13.04
N ASP A 147 -6.59 -1.21 13.10
CA ASP A 147 -5.70 -1.21 14.28
C ASP A 147 -5.90 0.03 15.17
N PHE A 148 -6.52 1.09 14.63
CA PHE A 148 -6.81 2.30 15.41
C PHE A 148 -7.74 2.02 16.60
N PRO A 149 -8.85 1.25 16.48
CA PRO A 149 -9.67 0.90 17.63
C PRO A 149 -8.87 0.21 18.76
N LYS A 150 -7.90 -0.65 18.40
CA LYS A 150 -7.06 -1.34 19.38
C LYS A 150 -6.10 -0.37 20.07
N ILE A 151 -5.45 0.51 19.31
CA ILE A 151 -4.54 1.52 19.84
C ILE A 151 -5.27 2.45 20.81
N ARG A 152 -6.46 2.92 20.41
CA ARG A 152 -7.34 3.72 21.25
C ARG A 152 -7.69 2.97 22.54
N ASP A 153 -8.22 1.75 22.43
CA ASP A 153 -8.66 0.98 23.60
C ASP A 153 -7.50 0.72 24.59
N ILE A 154 -6.29 0.45 24.09
CA ILE A 154 -5.08 0.24 24.92
C ILE A 154 -4.65 1.55 25.61
N TYR A 155 -4.61 2.66 24.88
CA TYR A 155 -4.13 3.91 25.46
C TYR A 155 -5.18 4.57 26.39
N ASP A 156 -6.47 4.41 26.11
CA ASP A 156 -7.54 4.79 27.03
C ASP A 156 -7.46 4.00 28.34
N MET A 157 -7.17 2.69 28.25
CA MET A 157 -6.90 1.86 29.42
C MET A 157 -5.69 2.38 30.21
N TYR A 158 -4.57 2.65 29.53
CA TYR A 158 -3.39 3.23 30.15
C TYR A 158 -3.69 4.56 30.87
N ASN A 159 -4.42 5.48 30.21
CA ASN A 159 -4.80 6.76 30.78
C ASN A 159 -5.71 6.61 32.01
N LYS A 160 -6.64 5.65 32.01
CA LYS A 160 -7.47 5.34 33.19
C LYS A 160 -6.59 4.86 34.34
N ILE A 161 -5.71 3.89 34.09
CA ILE A 161 -4.78 3.35 35.10
C ILE A 161 -3.94 4.47 35.71
N ILE A 162 -3.31 5.32 34.89
CA ILE A 162 -2.50 6.45 35.38
C ILE A 162 -3.32 7.47 36.16
N LYS A 163 -4.52 7.79 35.69
CA LYS A 163 -5.39 8.75 36.38
C LYS A 163 -5.81 8.22 37.77
N HIS A 164 -6.04 6.91 37.88
CA HIS A 164 -6.45 6.26 39.13
C HIS A 164 -5.27 5.87 40.03
N LEU A 165 -4.00 5.89 39.57
CA LEU A 165 -2.79 5.66 40.36
C LEU A 165 -2.56 6.62 41.55
N SER A 166 -3.38 7.67 41.66
CA SER A 166 -3.44 8.57 42.83
C SER A 166 -4.46 8.14 43.90
N SER A 167 -5.25 7.09 43.66
CA SER A 167 -6.29 6.54 44.54
C SER A 167 -6.17 5.02 44.60
N ASN A 168 -5.54 4.50 45.66
CA ASN A 168 -5.00 3.13 45.74
C ASN A 168 -5.99 1.96 45.57
N ASP A 169 -7.31 2.14 45.70
CA ASP A 169 -8.23 1.01 45.81
C ASP A 169 -8.98 0.62 44.50
N ASP A 170 -9.05 1.51 43.50
CA ASP A 170 -9.88 1.28 42.29
C ASP A 170 -9.10 0.83 41.03
N ILE A 171 -7.77 1.00 41.00
CA ILE A 171 -6.94 0.68 39.82
C ILE A 171 -7.00 -0.81 39.49
N PHE A 172 -6.94 -1.65 40.52
CA PHE A 172 -6.96 -3.10 40.34
C PHE A 172 -8.31 -3.57 39.80
N LYS A 173 -9.39 -2.90 40.21
CA LYS A 173 -10.75 -3.19 39.76
C LYS A 173 -10.94 -2.82 38.30
N ASP A 174 -10.48 -1.66 37.86
CA ASP A 174 -10.57 -1.24 36.46
C ASP A 174 -9.77 -2.16 35.53
N VAL A 175 -8.56 -2.55 35.92
CA VAL A 175 -7.73 -3.51 35.16
C VAL A 175 -8.43 -4.88 35.10
N VAL A 176 -8.97 -5.36 36.22
CA VAL A 176 -9.72 -6.63 36.29
C VAL A 176 -10.99 -6.57 35.45
N ASP A 177 -11.76 -5.49 35.48
CA ASP A 177 -12.99 -5.33 34.71
C ASP A 177 -12.70 -5.26 33.20
N MET A 178 -11.60 -4.63 32.80
CA MET A 178 -11.16 -4.61 31.40
C MET A 178 -10.64 -5.98 30.94
N MET A 179 -9.84 -6.68 31.74
CA MET A 179 -9.45 -8.07 31.46
C MET A 179 -10.68 -8.98 31.34
N LYS A 180 -11.66 -8.82 32.23
CA LYS A 180 -12.91 -9.59 32.22
C LYS A 180 -13.75 -9.30 30.98
N LYS A 181 -13.85 -8.02 30.57
CA LYS A 181 -14.50 -7.64 29.31
C LYS A 181 -13.84 -8.28 28.10
N HIS A 182 -12.50 -8.28 28.04
CA HIS A 182 -11.77 -8.87 26.92
C HIS A 182 -11.83 -10.40 26.92
N ASN A 183 -11.76 -11.03 28.09
CA ASN A 183 -11.96 -12.47 28.24
C ASN A 183 -13.38 -12.89 27.86
N ASN A 184 -14.42 -12.11 28.21
CA ASN A 184 -15.79 -12.38 27.76
C ASN A 184 -15.92 -12.25 26.23
N GLN A 185 -15.20 -11.30 25.60
CA GLN A 185 -15.16 -11.18 24.14
C GLN A 185 -14.45 -12.38 23.50
N LEU A 186 -13.37 -12.88 24.10
CA LEU A 186 -12.69 -14.10 23.67
C LEU A 186 -13.56 -15.34 23.86
N GLU A 187 -14.25 -15.45 24.99
CA GLU A 187 -15.14 -16.55 25.30
C GLU A 187 -16.34 -16.57 24.35
N THR A 188 -16.98 -15.43 24.09
CA THR A 188 -18.06 -15.33 23.08
C THR A 188 -17.58 -15.61 21.65
N LEU A 189 -16.35 -15.23 21.29
CA LEU A 189 -15.72 -15.62 20.03
C LEU A 189 -15.47 -17.13 19.96
N TYR A 190 -14.96 -17.71 21.05
CA TYR A 190 -14.69 -19.14 21.14
C TYR A 190 -15.99 -19.95 21.10
N ASP A 191 -17.04 -19.48 21.77
CA ASP A 191 -18.37 -20.07 21.77
C ASP A 191 -19.02 -19.98 20.38
N LYS A 192 -18.76 -18.90 19.65
CA LYS A 192 -19.21 -18.75 18.26
C LYS A 192 -18.45 -19.68 17.32
N ILE A 193 -17.15 -19.91 17.57
CA ILE A 193 -16.31 -20.84 16.81
C ILE A 193 -16.65 -22.30 17.16
N SER A 194 -17.00 -22.60 18.41
CA SER A 194 -17.40 -23.94 18.87
C SER A 194 -18.83 -24.30 18.44
N LYS A 195 -19.73 -23.30 18.34
CA LYS A 195 -21.11 -23.45 17.86
C LYS A 195 -21.27 -23.33 16.36
N THR A 196 -20.31 -22.76 15.62
CA THR A 196 -20.31 -22.98 14.17
C THR A 196 -20.20 -24.48 13.98
N PRO A 197 -21.19 -25.13 13.35
CA PRO A 197 -21.11 -26.56 13.08
C PRO A 197 -19.78 -26.75 12.38
N THR A 198 -18.91 -27.56 12.98
CA THR A 198 -17.68 -28.01 12.35
C THR A 198 -18.10 -28.42 10.96
N SER A 199 -17.74 -27.58 9.97
CA SER A 199 -17.83 -27.94 8.58
C SER A 199 -17.21 -29.32 8.54
N THR A 200 -18.04 -30.33 8.25
CA THR A 200 -17.61 -31.71 8.08
C THR A 200 -16.25 -31.67 7.40
N PRO A 201 -15.22 -32.34 7.94
CA PRO A 201 -13.86 -32.23 7.43
C PRO A 201 -13.95 -32.39 5.92
N TYR A 202 -13.72 -31.29 5.20
CA TYR A 202 -13.83 -31.27 3.76
C TYR A 202 -12.79 -32.29 3.31
N GLN A 203 -13.25 -33.47 2.92
CA GLN A 203 -12.39 -34.50 2.33
C GLN A 203 -11.79 -33.82 1.11
N ARG A 204 -10.59 -33.25 1.27
CA ARG A 204 -9.79 -32.77 0.17
C ARG A 204 -9.57 -34.02 -0.66
N ASN A 205 -10.27 -34.12 -1.77
CA ASN A 205 -10.07 -35.15 -2.78
C ASN A 205 -8.67 -34.90 -3.37
N ILE A 206 -7.63 -35.33 -2.66
CA ILE A 206 -6.22 -35.28 -3.07
C ILE A 206 -6.04 -36.03 -4.41
N THR A 207 -6.97 -36.92 -4.74
CA THR A 207 -7.13 -37.57 -6.03
C THR A 207 -7.14 -36.56 -7.19
N ALA A 208 -7.82 -35.42 -7.08
CA ALA A 208 -7.92 -34.45 -8.18
C ALA A 208 -6.55 -33.84 -8.56
N PRO A 209 -5.76 -33.24 -7.63
CA PRO A 209 -4.45 -32.72 -7.96
C PRO A 209 -3.46 -33.81 -8.39
N ILE A 210 -3.53 -35.02 -7.81
CA ILE A 210 -2.71 -36.16 -8.25
C ILE A 210 -3.04 -36.53 -9.70
N MET A 211 -4.31 -36.67 -10.05
CA MET A 211 -4.74 -37.03 -11.42
C MET A 211 -4.35 -35.95 -12.43
N ILE A 212 -4.48 -34.67 -12.09
CA ILE A 212 -4.06 -33.55 -12.96
C ILE A 212 -2.55 -33.61 -13.21
N THR A 213 -1.76 -33.90 -12.16
CA THR A 213 -0.31 -33.97 -12.27
C THR A 213 0.11 -35.14 -13.15
N ILE A 214 -0.46 -36.32 -12.94
CA ILE A 214 -0.21 -37.51 -13.77
C ILE A 214 -0.57 -37.25 -15.24
N LEU A 215 -1.75 -36.66 -15.50
CA LEU A 215 -2.19 -36.35 -16.87
C LEU A 215 -1.25 -35.35 -17.56
N GLY A 216 -0.84 -34.31 -16.82
CA GLY A 216 0.11 -33.31 -17.30
C GLY A 216 1.47 -33.91 -17.63
N THR A 217 2.02 -34.75 -16.76
CA THR A 217 3.29 -35.45 -17.01
C THR A 217 3.20 -36.37 -18.23
N LEU A 218 2.10 -37.13 -18.39
CA LEU A 218 1.87 -37.99 -19.56
C LEU A 218 1.83 -37.19 -20.87
N LEU A 219 1.13 -36.07 -20.89
CA LEU A 219 1.07 -35.20 -22.07
C LEU A 219 2.44 -34.65 -22.45
N ILE A 220 3.23 -34.22 -21.48
CA ILE A 220 4.61 -33.74 -21.71
C ILE A 220 5.48 -34.87 -22.26
N CYS A 221 5.42 -36.08 -21.67
CA CYS A 221 6.17 -37.23 -22.15
C CYS A 221 5.79 -37.62 -23.59
N ILE A 222 4.50 -37.62 -23.93
CA ILE A 222 4.02 -37.88 -25.30
C ILE A 222 4.56 -36.81 -26.25
N PHE A 223 4.52 -35.54 -25.85
CA PHE A 223 4.99 -34.43 -26.69
C PHE A 223 6.50 -34.54 -26.95
N ILE A 224 7.29 -34.84 -25.91
CA ILE A 224 8.74 -35.09 -26.04
C ILE A 224 9.00 -36.31 -26.94
N PHE A 225 8.25 -37.40 -26.76
CA PHE A 225 8.39 -38.60 -27.59
C PHE A 225 8.10 -38.32 -29.07
N VAL A 226 7.04 -37.56 -29.35
CA VAL A 226 6.71 -37.08 -30.70
C VAL A 226 7.87 -36.24 -31.25
N LEU A 227 8.34 -35.24 -30.51
CA LEU A 227 9.46 -34.40 -30.94
C LEU A 227 10.75 -35.21 -31.18
N LEU A 228 11.07 -36.18 -30.34
CA LEU A 228 12.25 -37.05 -30.51
C LEU A 228 12.11 -37.94 -31.75
N LYS A 229 10.95 -38.59 -31.91
CA LYS A 229 10.66 -39.44 -33.07
C LYS A 229 10.69 -38.63 -34.37
N PHE A 230 10.12 -37.44 -34.38
CA PHE A 230 10.15 -36.55 -35.55
C PHE A 230 11.48 -35.81 -35.71
N SER A 231 12.32 -35.71 -34.68
CA SER A 231 13.69 -35.19 -34.79
C SER A 231 14.60 -36.21 -35.49
N GLU A 232 14.57 -37.49 -35.08
CA GLU A 232 15.34 -38.55 -35.74
C GLU A 232 14.80 -38.87 -37.14
N CYS A 233 13.48 -39.02 -37.29
CA CYS A 233 12.88 -39.14 -38.64
C CYS A 233 13.08 -37.87 -39.46
N GLY A 234 13.09 -36.69 -38.83
CA GLY A 234 13.32 -35.41 -39.49
C GLY A 234 14.71 -35.32 -40.11
N LEU A 235 15.73 -35.87 -39.45
CA LEU A 235 17.08 -35.98 -40.01
C LEU A 235 17.14 -36.96 -41.19
N LEU A 236 16.43 -38.10 -41.12
CA LEU A 236 16.36 -39.06 -42.22
C LEU A 236 15.59 -38.50 -43.43
N ILE A 237 14.46 -37.83 -43.20
CA ILE A 237 13.67 -37.18 -44.25
C ILE A 237 14.46 -36.01 -44.87
N ARG A 238 15.14 -35.18 -44.06
CA ARG A 238 16.02 -34.12 -44.58
C ARG A 238 17.15 -34.69 -45.44
N ARG A 239 17.79 -35.79 -45.03
CA ARG A 239 18.81 -36.47 -45.83
C ARG A 239 18.23 -37.01 -47.13
N ALA A 240 17.06 -37.64 -47.10
CA ALA A 240 16.39 -38.16 -48.29
C ALA A 240 16.02 -37.05 -49.29
N ILE A 241 15.51 -35.91 -48.79
CA ILE A 241 15.18 -34.73 -49.61
C ILE A 241 16.46 -34.13 -50.22
N ALA A 242 17.53 -33.96 -49.44
CA ALA A 242 18.81 -33.44 -49.92
C ALA A 242 19.43 -34.36 -50.98
N TRP A 243 19.37 -35.68 -50.77
CA TRP A 243 19.85 -36.66 -51.73
C TRP A 243 19.06 -36.63 -53.03
N LYS A 244 17.73 -36.54 -52.96
CA LYS A 244 16.88 -36.38 -54.15
C LYS A 244 17.22 -35.10 -54.89
N ARG A 245 17.33 -33.95 -54.20
CA ARG A 245 17.68 -32.67 -54.85
C ARG A 245 19.00 -32.76 -55.62
N LYS A 246 20.05 -33.32 -54.99
CA LYS A 246 21.35 -33.53 -55.65
C LYS A 246 21.26 -34.44 -56.89
N LEU A 247 20.42 -35.48 -56.86
CA LEU A 247 20.19 -36.34 -58.03
C LEU A 247 19.53 -35.57 -59.18
N TRP A 248 18.54 -34.72 -58.88
CA TRP A 248 17.88 -33.89 -59.89
C TRP A 248 18.82 -32.82 -60.47
N ASP A 249 19.64 -32.19 -59.62
CA ASP A 249 20.63 -31.20 -60.07
C ASP A 249 21.67 -31.86 -61.02
N ASN A 250 22.15 -33.06 -60.68
CA ASN A 250 23.05 -33.82 -61.54
C ASN A 250 22.42 -34.19 -62.89
N ILE A 251 21.15 -34.61 -62.92
CA ILE A 251 20.43 -34.91 -64.17
C ILE A 251 20.23 -33.63 -65.01
N GLY A 252 20.01 -32.48 -64.36
CA GLY A 252 19.91 -31.17 -65.02
C GLY A 252 21.22 -30.75 -65.67
N GLU A 253 22.36 -30.93 -64.99
CA GLU A 253 23.69 -30.68 -65.56
C GLU A 253 24.01 -31.61 -66.72
N GLU A 254 23.69 -32.91 -66.63
CA GLU A 254 23.85 -33.86 -67.74
C GLU A 254 23.01 -33.46 -68.96
N ARG A 255 21.79 -32.95 -68.74
CA ARG A 255 20.91 -32.48 -69.82
C ARG A 255 21.42 -31.20 -70.49
N ASN A 256 22.06 -30.30 -69.73
CA ASN A 256 22.64 -29.06 -70.25
C ASN A 256 23.90 -29.27 -71.10
N ILE A 257 24.58 -30.42 -70.99
CA ILE A 257 25.74 -30.74 -71.84
C ILE A 257 25.31 -31.15 -73.26
N TYR A 258 24.08 -31.67 -73.43
CA TYR A 258 23.54 -32.10 -74.73
C TYR A 258 22.58 -31.10 -75.37
N GLN A 259 22.30 -29.97 -74.74
CA GLN A 259 21.56 -28.87 -75.36
C GLN A 259 22.55 -27.85 -75.91
N ASP A 260 22.66 -27.81 -77.24
CA ASP A 260 23.30 -26.70 -77.96
C ASP A 260 22.70 -25.37 -77.45
N PRO A 261 23.52 -24.32 -77.23
CA PRO A 261 23.01 -23.03 -76.80
C PRO A 261 22.16 -22.40 -77.91
N GLU A 262 20.85 -22.68 -77.87
CA GLU A 262 19.87 -22.03 -78.74
C GLU A 262 19.75 -20.57 -78.34
N ILE A 263 20.29 -19.71 -79.20
CA ILE A 263 20.12 -18.27 -79.22
C ILE A 263 18.62 -17.97 -79.37
N SER A 264 17.92 -17.79 -78.25
CA SER A 264 16.51 -17.38 -78.25
C SER A 264 16.41 -15.85 -78.36
N ASN A 265 16.41 -15.39 -79.61
CA ASN A 265 15.73 -14.17 -79.98
C ASN A 265 14.23 -14.36 -79.76
N SER A 266 13.58 -13.55 -78.91
CA SER A 266 12.34 -12.85 -79.31
C SER A 266 11.66 -12.06 -78.19
N LEU A 267 11.21 -10.87 -78.60
CA LEU A 267 9.95 -10.21 -78.24
C LEU A 267 9.85 -9.48 -76.89
N LEU A 268 10.41 -8.26 -76.93
CA LEU A 268 9.70 -7.03 -76.55
C LEU A 268 8.18 -7.16 -76.76
N ARG A 269 7.42 -7.20 -75.67
CA ARG A 269 5.97 -6.99 -75.70
C ARG A 269 5.59 -5.87 -74.75
N ASP A 270 5.20 -4.80 -75.42
CA ASP A 270 4.69 -3.52 -74.98
C ASP A 270 3.41 -3.62 -74.13
N SER A 271 3.18 -2.53 -73.42
CA SER A 271 1.89 -1.85 -73.22
C SER A 271 1.11 -2.05 -71.92
N ARG A 272 1.20 -0.99 -71.10
CA ARG A 272 0.09 -0.09 -70.73
C ARG A 272 -1.14 -0.74 -70.12
N TYR A 273 -1.24 -0.74 -68.78
CA TYR A 273 -2.48 -0.38 -68.07
C TYR A 273 -2.14 0.22 -66.69
N ASN A 274 -2.07 1.55 -66.62
CA ASN A 274 -2.20 2.32 -65.38
C ASN A 274 -3.70 2.59 -65.17
N ILE A 275 -4.28 2.08 -64.08
CA ILE A 275 -5.64 2.41 -63.66
C ILE A 275 -5.55 3.00 -62.26
N SER A 276 -5.72 4.32 -62.18
CA SER A 276 -5.88 5.09 -60.94
C SER A 276 -7.38 5.24 -60.62
N TYR A 277 -7.79 4.87 -59.41
CA TYR A 277 -9.14 5.14 -58.89
C TYR A 277 -9.17 6.49 -58.18
N ASN A 278 -10.01 7.40 -58.66
CA ASN A 278 -10.54 8.55 -57.90
C ASN A 278 -12.00 8.22 -57.53
N TYR A 279 -12.38 8.46 -56.28
CA TYR A 279 -13.78 8.48 -55.84
C TYR A 279 -14.06 9.83 -55.14
N PRO A 280 -15.29 10.39 -55.32
CA PRO A 280 -15.71 11.73 -54.91
C PRO A 280 -15.74 11.98 -53.39
#